data_AF-A0A7T7JQR9-F1
#
_entry.id   AF-A0A7T7JQR9-F1
#
_cell.length_a   1.000
_cell.length_b   1.000
_cell.length_c   1.000
_cell.angle_alpha   90.00
_cell.angle_beta   90.00
_cell.angle_gamma   90.00
#
_symmetry.space_group_name_H-M   'P 1'
#
loop_
_entity.id
_entity.type
_entity.pdbx_description
1 polymer ?
#
loop_
_entity_poly.entity_id
_entity_poly.type
_entity_poly.pdbx_seq_one_letter_code
_entity_poly.pdbx_strand_id
1 'polypeptide(L)'
;VWPGDGSPCGEASGRGTCQDVVVSNALVGSQFPFSGIDDRENWPVVFYNRTCRCQGNFMGHHCGECKFGYRGSDCTERRAMVRKELFKLTAAEKDKFIAYLNLAKRTTSQDFVIITGTHQQMDNGSNPLFADINVYDLFVWMHYYASRDAFLEGQAVWENIDFAHEAPGFVPWHRFFLLLWE
;
A
#
# COMPACT_ATOMS: atom_id res chain seq x y z
N VAL A 1 3.26 -16.11 4.93
CA VAL A 1 3.63 -17.24 4.05
C VAL A 1 2.68 -17.28 2.85
N TRP A 2 3.10 -17.83 1.72
CA TRP A 2 2.19 -18.02 0.58
C TRP A 2 1.40 -19.32 0.75
N PRO A 3 0.05 -19.30 0.72
CA PRO A 3 -0.77 -20.49 0.95
C PRO A 3 -0.57 -21.62 -0.08
N GLY A 4 -0.08 -21.30 -1.28
CA GLY A 4 0.06 -22.27 -2.36
C GLY A 4 1.13 -23.34 -2.11
N ASP A 5 2.20 -23.01 -1.38
CA ASP A 5 3.27 -23.95 -1.05
C ASP A 5 3.75 -23.89 0.41
N GLY A 6 3.13 -23.02 1.23
CA GLY A 6 3.45 -22.86 2.65
C GLY A 6 4.78 -22.15 2.92
N SER A 7 5.53 -21.75 1.90
CA SER A 7 6.83 -21.10 2.06
C SER A 7 6.72 -19.57 2.20
N PRO A 8 7.68 -18.91 2.88
CA PRO A 8 7.79 -17.46 2.84
C PRO A 8 8.01 -16.99 1.40
N CYS A 9 7.25 -15.97 0.98
CA CYS A 9 7.38 -15.36 -0.35
C CYS A 9 7.24 -16.32 -1.55
N GLY A 10 6.68 -17.52 -1.36
CA GLY A 10 6.56 -18.56 -2.40
C GLY A 10 7.91 -19.06 -2.91
N GLU A 11 8.93 -19.09 -2.05
CA GLU A 11 10.29 -19.51 -2.37
C GLU A 11 10.37 -20.95 -2.89
N ALA A 12 9.60 -21.89 -2.32
CA ALA A 12 9.61 -23.29 -2.75
C ALA A 12 9.13 -23.46 -4.21
N SER A 13 8.26 -22.56 -4.68
CA SER A 13 7.77 -22.51 -6.06
C SER A 13 8.51 -21.50 -6.94
N GLY A 14 9.60 -20.91 -6.44
CA GLY A 14 10.41 -19.94 -7.19
C GLY A 14 9.70 -18.60 -7.45
N ARG A 15 8.67 -18.24 -6.69
CA ARG A 15 7.90 -17.00 -6.87
C ARG A 15 8.59 -15.77 -6.32
N GLY A 16 9.41 -15.94 -5.29
CA GLY A 16 10.04 -14.84 -4.59
C GLY A 16 10.93 -15.30 -3.45
N THR A 17 11.57 -14.35 -2.79
CA THR A 17 12.44 -14.59 -1.62
C THR A 17 12.30 -13.44 -0.64
N CYS A 18 12.55 -13.69 0.65
CA CYS A 18 12.56 -12.64 1.68
C CYS A 18 13.92 -11.92 1.68
N GLN A 19 13.94 -10.64 1.32
CA GLN A 19 15.16 -9.83 1.17
C GLN A 19 15.13 -8.57 2.03
N ASP A 20 16.28 -7.99 2.28
CA ASP A 20 16.40 -6.70 2.97
C ASP A 20 15.76 -5.58 2.13
N VAL A 21 15.10 -4.65 2.81
CA VAL A 21 14.50 -3.45 2.21
C VAL A 21 15.62 -2.55 1.68
N VAL A 22 15.46 -2.08 0.45
CA VAL A 22 16.35 -1.08 -0.15
C VAL A 22 15.70 0.30 -0.06
N VAL A 23 16.33 1.18 0.72
CA VAL A 23 15.90 2.58 0.88
C VAL A 23 16.66 3.48 -0.11
N SER A 24 16.03 4.56 -0.54
CA SER A 24 16.68 5.58 -1.37
C SER A 24 17.72 6.37 -0.57
N ASN A 25 18.91 6.55 -1.13
CA ASN A 25 19.96 7.45 -0.58
C ASN A 25 19.89 8.87 -1.19
N ALA A 26 18.79 9.21 -1.88
CA ALA A 26 18.61 10.54 -2.45
C ALA A 26 18.46 11.61 -1.36
N LEU A 27 18.92 12.83 -1.66
CA LEU A 27 18.73 13.97 -0.77
C LEU A 27 17.25 14.33 -0.65
N VAL A 28 16.79 14.57 0.57
CA VAL A 28 15.44 15.06 0.86
C VAL A 28 15.40 16.59 0.88
N GLY A 29 14.25 17.17 0.58
CA GLY A 29 14.08 18.63 0.59
C GLY A 29 14.19 19.22 2.00
N SER A 30 14.69 20.45 2.12
CA SER A 30 14.86 21.15 3.41
C SER A 30 13.55 21.60 4.06
N GLN A 31 12.40 21.31 3.45
CA GLN A 31 11.06 21.71 3.91
C GLN A 31 10.67 21.01 5.21
N PHE A 32 11.15 19.77 5.41
CA PHE A 32 10.98 19.02 6.64
C PHE A 32 12.30 19.01 7.41
N PRO A 33 12.45 19.83 8.46
CA PRO A 33 13.73 20.04 9.14
C PRO A 33 14.03 19.01 10.24
N PHE A 34 13.19 17.98 10.39
CA PHE A 34 13.30 16.98 11.44
C PHE A 34 13.85 15.65 10.90
N SER A 35 14.31 14.79 11.81
CA SER A 35 14.73 13.43 11.47
C SER A 35 14.36 12.47 12.59
N GLY A 36 13.84 11.30 12.21
CA GLY A 36 13.49 10.22 13.11
C GLY A 36 12.27 10.50 13.98
N ILE A 37 11.39 11.41 13.55
CA ILE A 37 10.17 11.77 14.29
C ILE A 37 8.90 11.26 13.62
N ASP A 38 8.95 10.95 12.32
CA ASP A 38 7.79 10.44 11.58
C ASP A 38 8.06 9.03 11.07
N ASP A 39 7.15 8.11 11.39
CA ASP A 39 7.21 6.69 11.02
C ASP A 39 7.29 6.46 9.48
N ARG A 40 6.98 7.49 8.68
CA ARG A 40 7.01 7.47 7.21
C ARG A 40 8.38 7.79 6.63
N GLU A 41 9.32 8.29 7.43
CA GLU A 41 10.70 8.52 7.00
C GLU A 41 11.36 7.20 6.59
N ASN A 42 12.06 7.21 5.44
CA ASN A 42 12.73 6.01 4.90
C ASN A 42 11.80 4.78 4.80
N TRP A 43 10.51 5.01 4.52
CA TRP A 43 9.49 3.97 4.50
C TRP A 43 9.96 2.73 3.73
N PRO A 44 9.78 1.50 4.28
CA PRO A 44 9.03 1.14 5.50
C PRO A 44 9.88 0.79 6.74
N VAL A 45 11.16 1.20 6.80
CA VAL A 45 12.14 0.58 7.73
C VAL A 45 11.87 0.76 9.22
N VAL A 46 11.01 1.70 9.61
CA VAL A 46 10.56 1.86 11.01
C VAL A 46 9.82 0.61 11.49
N PHE A 47 9.05 -0.05 10.62
CA PHE A 47 8.26 -1.23 10.98
C PHE A 47 8.95 -2.54 10.61
N TYR A 48 9.60 -2.61 9.45
CA TYR A 48 10.24 -3.83 8.98
C TYR A 48 11.40 -3.53 8.03
N ASN A 49 12.48 -4.28 8.21
CA ASN A 49 13.70 -4.17 7.42
C ASN A 49 13.83 -5.26 6.33
N ARG A 50 12.85 -6.19 6.26
CA ARG A 50 12.81 -7.27 5.26
C ARG A 50 11.42 -7.43 4.67
N THR A 51 11.34 -7.64 3.36
CA THR A 51 10.09 -7.85 2.63
C THR A 51 10.25 -8.91 1.54
N CYS A 52 9.12 -9.39 1.01
CA CYS A 52 9.14 -10.30 -0.13
C CYS A 52 9.53 -9.56 -1.41
N ARG A 53 10.58 -10.06 -2.08
CA ARG A 53 10.95 -9.65 -3.45
C ARG A 53 10.55 -10.74 -4.43
N CYS A 54 9.51 -10.46 -5.20
CA CYS A 54 8.95 -11.41 -6.16
C CYS A 54 9.76 -11.46 -7.47
N GLN A 55 9.80 -12.64 -8.07
CA GLN A 55 10.52 -12.93 -9.32
C GLN A 55 9.59 -12.81 -10.53
N GLY A 56 10.16 -12.51 -11.70
CA GLY A 56 9.41 -12.48 -12.97
C GLY A 56 8.17 -11.57 -12.92
N ASN A 57 7.00 -12.13 -13.20
CA ASN A 57 5.71 -11.42 -13.19
C ASN A 57 4.88 -11.65 -11.92
N PHE A 58 5.44 -12.28 -10.88
CA PHE A 58 4.79 -12.42 -9.58
C PHE A 58 4.81 -11.08 -8.81
N MET A 59 3.81 -10.87 -7.94
CA MET A 59 3.60 -9.69 -7.12
C MET A 59 2.80 -10.07 -5.85
N GLY A 60 2.46 -9.09 -5.01
CA GLY A 60 1.68 -9.27 -3.80
C GLY A 60 2.58 -9.39 -2.57
N HIS A 61 1.98 -9.23 -1.38
CA HIS A 61 2.70 -9.18 -0.10
C HIS A 61 3.46 -10.49 0.23
N HIS A 62 3.05 -11.60 -0.41
CA HIS A 62 3.66 -12.93 -0.30
C HIS A 62 4.01 -13.57 -1.66
N CYS A 63 4.07 -12.78 -2.75
CA CYS A 63 4.36 -13.23 -4.12
C CYS A 63 3.33 -14.20 -4.74
N GLY A 64 2.13 -14.28 -4.17
CA GLY A 64 1.03 -15.12 -4.64
C GLY A 64 0.21 -14.53 -5.79
N GLU A 65 0.37 -13.23 -6.05
CA GLU A 65 -0.39 -12.49 -7.06
C GLU A 65 0.46 -12.25 -8.32
N CYS A 66 -0.16 -11.66 -9.33
CA CYS A 66 0.52 -11.27 -10.57
C CYS A 66 0.67 -9.75 -10.66
N LYS A 67 1.74 -9.29 -11.31
CA LYS A 67 1.91 -7.87 -11.65
C LYS A 67 0.72 -7.36 -12.46
N PHE A 68 0.39 -6.08 -12.32
CA PHE A 68 -0.64 -5.42 -13.12
C PHE A 68 -0.44 -5.70 -14.62
N GLY A 69 -1.49 -6.18 -15.26
CA GLY A 69 -1.47 -6.57 -16.67
C GLY A 69 -1.15 -8.05 -16.93
N TYR A 70 -0.93 -8.86 -15.89
CA TYR A 70 -0.75 -10.30 -15.97
C TYR A 70 -1.78 -11.05 -15.12
N ARG A 71 -2.06 -12.30 -15.48
CA ARG A 71 -2.93 -13.22 -14.74
C ARG A 71 -2.52 -14.68 -14.98
N GLY A 72 -3.32 -15.60 -14.43
CA GLY A 72 -3.07 -17.04 -14.48
C GLY A 72 -2.22 -17.50 -13.31
N SER A 73 -2.16 -18.81 -13.07
CA SER A 73 -1.38 -19.39 -11.95
C SER A 73 0.08 -18.95 -11.99
N ASP A 74 0.67 -18.87 -13.18
CA ASP A 74 2.09 -18.60 -13.38
C ASP A 74 2.37 -17.18 -13.91
N CYS A 75 1.37 -16.30 -13.89
CA CYS A 75 1.50 -14.90 -14.31
C CYS A 75 2.05 -14.69 -15.73
N THR A 76 1.73 -15.61 -16.64
CA THR A 76 2.18 -15.59 -18.04
C THR A 76 1.12 -15.05 -19.00
N GLU A 77 -0.15 -15.06 -18.61
CA GLU A 77 -1.23 -14.55 -19.44
C GLU A 77 -1.31 -13.03 -19.35
N ARG A 78 -1.24 -12.34 -20.49
CA ARG A 78 -1.45 -10.89 -20.54
C ARG A 78 -2.94 -10.55 -20.43
N ARG A 79 -3.24 -9.53 -19.64
CA ARG A 79 -4.58 -8.96 -19.50
C ARG A 79 -4.50 -7.44 -19.65
N ALA A 80 -5.27 -6.89 -20.59
CA ALA A 80 -5.47 -5.45 -20.68
C ALA A 80 -6.89 -5.11 -20.24
N MET A 81 -7.02 -4.08 -19.42
CA MET A 81 -8.30 -3.50 -19.02
C MET A 81 -8.36 -2.06 -19.53
N VAL A 82 -9.55 -1.61 -19.94
CA VAL A 82 -9.76 -0.25 -20.45
C VAL A 82 -10.54 0.54 -19.41
N ARG A 83 -9.93 1.58 -18.85
CA ARG A 83 -10.62 2.58 -18.02
C ARG A 83 -11.50 3.43 -18.93
N LYS A 84 -12.81 3.25 -18.83
CA LYS A 84 -13.80 3.99 -19.64
C LYS A 84 -14.20 5.28 -18.93
N GLU A 85 -14.68 6.24 -19.72
CA GLU A 85 -15.31 7.45 -19.18
C GLU A 85 -16.67 7.08 -18.55
N LEU A 86 -16.94 7.61 -17.34
CA LEU A 86 -18.07 7.22 -16.50
C LEU A 86 -19.43 7.57 -17.13
N PHE A 87 -19.56 8.75 -17.75
CA PHE A 87 -20.83 9.18 -18.35
C PHE A 87 -21.20 8.40 -19.61
N LYS A 88 -20.21 7.86 -20.32
CA LYS A 88 -20.35 6.97 -21.50
C LYS A 88 -20.63 5.51 -21.16
N LEU A 89 -20.65 5.12 -19.88
CA LEU A 89 -21.07 3.78 -19.48
C LEU A 89 -22.57 3.57 -19.72
N THR A 90 -22.93 2.32 -20.08
CA THR A 90 -24.32 1.86 -20.09
C THR A 90 -24.94 1.90 -18.68
N ALA A 91 -26.26 1.89 -18.57
CA ALA A 91 -26.94 1.85 -17.27
C ALA A 91 -26.47 0.65 -16.42
N ALA A 92 -26.40 -0.56 -17.01
CA ALA A 92 -25.94 -1.76 -16.33
C ALA A 92 -24.47 -1.67 -15.86
N GLU A 93 -23.58 -1.03 -16.64
CA GLU A 93 -22.20 -0.79 -16.22
C GLU A 93 -22.12 0.19 -15.04
N LYS A 94 -22.94 1.26 -15.04
CA LYS A 94 -23.01 2.22 -13.93
C LYS A 94 -23.54 1.56 -12.66
N ASP A 95 -24.62 0.79 -12.76
CA ASP A 95 -25.20 0.06 -11.64
C ASP A 95 -24.19 -0.93 -11.05
N LYS A 96 -23.47 -1.67 -11.91
CA LYS A 96 -22.39 -2.56 -11.48
C LYS A 96 -21.27 -1.79 -10.78
N PHE A 97 -20.81 -0.68 -11.34
CA PHE A 97 -19.76 0.13 -10.71
C PHE A 97 -20.16 0.60 -9.30
N ILE A 98 -21.36 1.17 -9.16
CA ILE A 98 -21.88 1.62 -7.85
C ILE A 98 -22.06 0.45 -6.88
N ALA A 99 -22.54 -0.71 -7.36
CA ALA A 99 -22.69 -1.89 -6.52
C ALA A 99 -21.35 -2.39 -5.96
N TYR A 100 -20.28 -2.39 -6.77
CA TYR A 100 -18.95 -2.82 -6.33
C TYR A 100 -18.29 -1.81 -5.37
N LEU A 101 -18.52 -0.49 -5.55
CA LEU A 101 -18.09 0.51 -4.55
C LEU A 101 -18.77 0.28 -3.20
N ASN A 102 -20.08 0.03 -3.21
CA ASN A 102 -20.83 -0.29 -1.99
C ASN A 102 -20.37 -1.60 -1.35
N LEU A 103 -20.05 -2.62 -2.15
CA LEU A 103 -19.51 -3.88 -1.67
C LEU A 103 -18.14 -3.67 -1.01
N ALA A 104 -17.23 -2.93 -1.64
CA ALA A 104 -15.92 -2.60 -1.08
C ALA A 104 -16.03 -1.87 0.26
N LYS A 105 -16.98 -0.93 0.39
CA LYS A 105 -17.23 -0.21 1.65
C LYS A 105 -17.79 -1.08 2.78
N ARG A 106 -18.33 -2.25 2.46
CA ARG A 106 -18.95 -3.17 3.44
C ARG A 106 -18.15 -4.45 3.66
N THR A 107 -17.07 -4.67 2.92
CA THR A 107 -16.28 -5.90 2.97
C THR A 107 -14.99 -5.63 3.71
N THR A 108 -14.76 -6.31 4.83
CA THR A 108 -13.49 -6.26 5.56
C THR A 108 -12.34 -6.75 4.68
N SER A 109 -11.27 -5.98 4.63
CA SER A 109 -10.00 -6.34 3.98
C SER A 109 -9.48 -7.65 4.58
N GLN A 110 -9.12 -8.61 3.72
CA GLN A 110 -8.63 -9.92 4.17
C GLN A 110 -7.10 -9.94 4.29
N ASP A 111 -6.40 -9.07 3.55
CA ASP A 111 -4.94 -9.08 3.46
C ASP A 111 -4.29 -7.95 4.28
N PHE A 112 -5.03 -6.87 4.56
CA PHE A 112 -4.49 -5.67 5.19
C PHE A 112 -5.35 -5.19 6.35
N VAL A 113 -4.68 -4.79 7.42
CA VAL A 113 -5.19 -4.03 8.56
C VAL A 113 -4.50 -2.67 8.63
N ILE A 114 -5.04 -1.73 9.39
CA ILE A 114 -4.42 -0.42 9.59
C ILE A 114 -3.82 -0.28 10.98
N ILE A 115 -2.78 0.56 11.10
CA ILE A 115 -2.29 1.00 12.41
C ILE A 115 -3.21 2.07 13.00
N THR A 116 -3.40 2.02 14.31
CA THR A 116 -4.23 2.99 15.06
C THR A 116 -3.41 3.86 16.02
N GLY A 117 -2.09 3.68 16.05
CA GLY A 117 -1.13 4.50 16.79
C GLY A 117 0.22 4.57 16.08
N THR A 118 1.10 5.45 16.55
CA THR A 118 2.48 5.57 16.06
C THR A 118 3.33 4.38 16.52
N HIS A 119 4.47 4.15 15.87
CA HIS A 119 5.40 3.09 16.26
C HIS A 119 5.85 3.20 17.74
N GLN A 120 6.04 4.43 18.22
CA GLN A 120 6.34 4.70 19.63
C GLN A 120 5.19 4.29 20.56
N GLN A 121 3.93 4.58 20.20
CA GLN A 121 2.75 4.16 20.97
C GLN A 121 2.58 2.63 20.99
N MET A 122 3.13 1.94 20.00
CA MET A 122 3.19 0.47 19.94
C MET A 122 4.33 -0.13 20.76
N ASP A 123 5.00 0.63 21.62
CA ASP A 123 6.17 0.17 22.38
C ASP A 123 7.23 -0.46 21.48
N ASN A 124 7.57 0.26 20.40
CA ASN A 124 8.49 -0.17 19.35
C ASN A 124 8.15 -1.54 18.75
N GLY A 125 6.85 -1.81 18.58
CA GLY A 125 6.32 -3.03 17.99
C GLY A 125 5.94 -4.13 18.99
N SER A 126 6.26 -3.98 20.27
CA SER A 126 5.93 -4.99 21.30
C SER A 126 4.43 -5.00 21.67
N ASN A 127 3.75 -3.87 21.47
CA ASN A 127 2.31 -3.70 21.72
C ASN A 127 1.60 -3.31 20.41
N PRO A 128 1.22 -4.27 19.56
CA PRO A 128 0.68 -3.98 18.24
C PRO A 128 -0.69 -3.30 18.32
N LEU A 129 -0.81 -2.11 17.70
CA LEU A 129 -2.06 -1.35 17.63
C LEU A 129 -2.61 -1.39 16.20
N PHE A 130 -3.38 -2.43 15.89
CA PHE A 130 -4.02 -2.60 14.59
C PHE A 130 -5.55 -2.68 14.71
N ALA A 131 -6.23 -2.29 13.64
CA ALA A 131 -7.67 -2.48 13.49
C ALA A 131 -8.02 -3.02 12.11
N ASP A 132 -9.04 -3.87 12.08
CA ASP A 132 -9.70 -4.27 10.85
C ASP A 132 -10.29 -3.05 10.13
N ILE A 133 -10.29 -3.10 8.81
CA ILE A 133 -10.82 -2.05 7.96
C ILE A 133 -11.52 -2.66 6.74
N ASN A 134 -12.53 -1.98 6.21
CA ASN A 134 -13.11 -2.40 4.93
C ASN A 134 -12.23 -1.98 3.75
N VAL A 135 -12.42 -2.62 2.61
CA VAL A 135 -11.61 -2.38 1.39
C VAL A 135 -11.66 -0.90 1.02
N TYR A 136 -12.82 -0.24 1.02
CA TYR A 136 -12.90 1.18 0.67
C TYR A 136 -12.13 2.08 1.63
N ASP A 137 -12.31 1.87 2.93
CA ASP A 137 -11.67 2.69 3.95
C ASP A 137 -10.18 2.43 4.07
N LEU A 138 -9.69 1.25 3.67
CA LEU A 138 -8.25 1.00 3.56
C LEU A 138 -7.60 2.03 2.63
N PHE A 139 -8.21 2.30 1.48
CA PHE A 139 -7.66 3.23 0.51
C PHE A 139 -7.84 4.70 0.93
N VAL A 140 -8.93 5.02 1.62
CA VAL A 140 -9.07 6.32 2.28
C VAL A 140 -7.96 6.51 3.32
N TRP A 141 -7.71 5.49 4.14
CA TRP A 141 -6.70 5.51 5.20
C TRP A 141 -5.28 5.59 4.63
N MET A 142 -4.96 4.87 3.55
CA MET A 142 -3.65 4.93 2.90
C MET A 142 -3.33 6.34 2.39
N HIS A 143 -4.32 7.01 1.79
CA HIS A 143 -4.18 8.40 1.35
C HIS A 143 -4.00 9.34 2.53
N TYR A 144 -4.88 9.24 3.54
CA TYR A 144 -4.74 9.99 4.80
C TYR A 144 -3.37 9.80 5.45
N TYR A 145 -2.87 8.57 5.56
CA TYR A 145 -1.61 8.28 6.20
C TYR A 145 -0.43 8.85 5.41
N ALA A 146 -0.49 8.86 4.07
CA ALA A 146 0.54 9.50 3.25
C ALA A 146 0.52 11.03 3.35
N SER A 147 -0.64 11.66 3.53
CA SER A 147 -0.79 13.12 3.52
C SER A 147 -0.98 13.78 4.90
N ARG A 148 -1.07 13.01 6.00
CA ARG A 148 -1.24 13.60 7.34
C ARG A 148 -0.01 14.42 7.76
N ASP A 149 -0.23 15.39 8.64
CA ASP A 149 0.84 16.13 9.32
C ASP A 149 1.74 15.20 10.13
N ALA A 150 3.00 15.62 10.35
CA ALA A 150 3.91 14.93 11.26
C ALA A 150 3.65 15.35 12.70
N PHE A 151 3.62 14.38 13.62
CA PHE A 151 3.44 14.66 15.05
C PHE A 151 4.73 15.19 15.67
N LEU A 152 4.62 16.22 16.50
CA LEU A 152 5.71 16.78 17.29
C LEU A 152 5.46 16.55 18.79
N GLU A 153 6.46 16.84 19.61
CA GLU A 153 6.30 16.82 21.07
C GLU A 153 5.18 17.76 21.55
N GLY A 154 4.56 17.42 22.68
CA GLY A 154 3.54 18.28 23.29
C GLY A 154 2.24 18.38 22.49
N GLN A 155 1.91 17.38 21.66
CA GLN A 155 0.71 17.34 20.80
C GLN A 155 0.69 18.39 19.68
N ALA A 156 1.83 19.04 19.39
CA ALA A 156 1.97 19.88 18.21
C ALA A 156 2.08 19.04 16.93
N VAL A 157 1.89 19.67 15.77
CA VAL A 157 2.05 19.05 14.46
C VAL A 157 2.89 19.93 13.53
N TRP A 158 3.53 19.30 12.54
CA TRP A 158 4.16 19.97 11.41
C TRP A 158 3.36 19.70 10.15
N GLU A 159 2.69 20.73 9.64
CA GLU A 159 1.77 20.66 8.50
C GLU A 159 2.49 20.74 7.15
N ASN A 160 3.73 21.24 7.13
CA ASN A 160 4.48 21.47 5.90
C ASN A 160 5.21 20.19 5.45
N ILE A 161 4.46 19.09 5.30
CA ILE A 161 4.92 17.78 4.84
C ILE A 161 3.76 17.00 4.20
N ASP A 162 3.98 16.46 2.99
CA ASP A 162 3.03 15.58 2.32
C ASP A 162 3.79 14.56 1.43
N PHE A 163 3.58 13.26 1.63
CA PHE A 163 4.25 12.20 0.86
C PHE A 163 3.52 11.83 -0.45
N ALA A 164 2.31 12.34 -0.66
CA ALA A 164 1.47 12.05 -1.81
C ALA A 164 1.18 13.28 -2.69
N HIS A 165 1.42 14.50 -2.22
CA HIS A 165 1.16 15.75 -2.94
C HIS A 165 2.36 16.72 -2.93
N GLU A 166 2.17 17.90 -3.53
CA GLU A 166 3.10 19.06 -3.52
C GLU A 166 4.53 18.82 -4.03
N ALA A 167 4.80 17.63 -4.56
CA ALA A 167 6.11 17.21 -5.03
C ALA A 167 5.99 16.30 -6.26
N PRO A 168 7.10 16.00 -6.98
CA PRO A 168 7.09 15.11 -8.14
C PRO A 168 6.54 13.70 -7.90
N GLY A 169 6.44 13.27 -6.63
CA GLY A 169 5.80 12.04 -6.21
C GLY A 169 4.28 11.98 -6.49
N PHE A 170 3.61 13.12 -6.69
CA PHE A 170 2.15 13.20 -6.82
C PHE A 170 1.54 12.22 -7.83
N VAL A 171 1.96 12.32 -9.10
CA VAL A 171 1.43 11.48 -10.18
C VAL A 171 1.78 10.00 -10.02
N PRO A 172 3.04 9.60 -9.77
CA PRO A 172 3.35 8.18 -9.60
C PRO A 172 2.70 7.56 -8.37
N TRP A 173 2.57 8.29 -7.25
CA TRP A 173 1.89 7.82 -6.04
C TRP A 173 0.42 7.51 -6.34
N HIS A 174 -0.32 8.47 -6.90
CA HIS A 174 -1.74 8.30 -7.23
C HIS A 174 -1.99 7.26 -8.33
N ARG A 175 -1.06 7.12 -9.28
CA ARG A 175 -1.12 6.06 -10.29
C ARG A 175 -1.07 4.68 -9.64
N PHE A 176 -0.13 4.45 -8.72
CA PHE A 176 0.01 3.16 -8.05
C PHE A 176 -1.15 2.90 -7.09
N PHE A 177 -1.59 3.93 -6.35
CA PHE A 177 -2.78 3.89 -5.51
C PHE A 177 -4.03 3.41 -6.26
N LEU A 178 -4.32 3.99 -7.43
CA LEU A 178 -5.46 3.57 -8.26
C LEU A 178 -5.27 2.17 -8.87
N LEU A 179 -4.04 1.73 -9.12
CA LEU A 179 -3.79 0.37 -9.59
C LEU A 179 -4.04 -0.67 -8.51
N LEU A 180 -3.68 -0.39 -7.25
CA LEU A 180 -4.00 -1.27 -6.12
C LEU A 180 -5.51 -1.34 -5.85
N TRP A 181 -6.26 -0.27 -6.13
CA TRP A 181 -7.70 -0.17 -5.90
C TRP A 181 -8.54 -0.99 -6.90
N GLU A 182 -8.05 -1.13 -8.13
CA GLU A 182 -8.78 -1.71 -9.28
C GLU A 182 -8.85 -3.24 -9.32
#